data_AF-A0A3E0W2U1-F1
#
_entry.id   AF-A0A3E0W2U1-F1
#
_cell.length_a   1.000
_cell.length_b   1.000
_cell.length_c   1.000
_cell.angle_alpha   90.00
_cell.angle_beta   90.00
_cell.angle_gamma   90.00
#
_symmetry.space_group_name_H-M   'P 1'
#
loop_
_entity.id
_entity.type
_entity.pdbx_description
1 polymer ?
#
loop_
_entity_poly.entity_id
_entity_poly.type
_entity_poly.pdbx_seq_one_letter_code
_entity_poly.pdbx_strand_id
1 'polypeptide(L)'
;MSTPNPGNLGTIITSAAIRKGIYSTYVFALVLVGGVQVAFANPDLGGQPTWLTVTLSVLAYLGVPIGGLALANTANVTPTNTTTLNQTIYPPAGVSAESVAESARHAINQQLGD
;
A
#
# COMPACT_ATOMS: atom_id res chain seq x y z
N MET A 1 12.92 -15.19 -15.64
CA MET A 1 13.58 -13.86 -15.72
C MET A 1 12.48 -12.83 -15.55
N SER A 2 12.30 -12.28 -14.35
CA SER A 2 11.22 -11.32 -14.05
C SER A 2 11.61 -9.94 -14.58
N THR A 3 10.84 -9.41 -15.53
CA THR A 3 11.00 -8.08 -16.11
C THR A 3 10.94 -7.01 -15.01
N PRO A 4 11.97 -6.14 -14.87
CA PRO A 4 11.92 -5.02 -13.93
C PRO A 4 10.80 -4.09 -14.35
N ASN A 5 9.80 -3.87 -13.50
CA ASN A 5 8.77 -2.87 -13.72
C ASN A 5 9.40 -1.47 -13.49
N PRO A 6 9.53 -0.61 -14.51
CA PRO A 6 10.15 0.71 -14.40
C PRO A 6 9.32 1.72 -13.59
N GLY A 7 8.15 1.33 -13.06
CA GLY A 7 7.23 2.21 -12.35
C GLY A 7 7.48 2.41 -10.84
N ASN A 8 8.58 1.91 -10.26
CA ASN A 8 8.79 1.95 -8.80
C ASN A 8 9.97 2.81 -8.35
N LEU A 9 10.05 4.04 -8.86
CA LEU A 9 11.10 5.02 -8.54
C LEU A 9 10.85 5.80 -7.23
N GLY A 10 9.67 5.63 -6.60
CA GLY A 10 9.29 6.32 -5.36
C GLY A 10 9.55 5.53 -4.07
N THR A 11 10.14 4.35 -4.17
CA THR A 11 10.29 3.43 -3.03
C THR A 11 11.77 3.27 -2.67
N ILE A 12 12.16 3.72 -1.48
CA ILE A 12 13.53 3.59 -0.96
C ILE A 12 13.86 2.11 -0.66
N ILE A 13 12.89 1.35 -0.13
CA ILE A 13 13.04 -0.10 0.12
C ILE A 13 12.22 -0.86 -0.92
N THR A 14 12.87 -1.24 -2.02
CA THR A 14 12.26 -1.85 -3.22
C THR A 14 11.54 -3.16 -2.93
N SER A 15 11.90 -3.89 -1.87
CA SER A 15 11.19 -5.11 -1.45
C SER A 15 10.07 -4.82 -0.47
N ALA A 16 8.83 -5.09 -0.90
CA ALA A 16 7.64 -4.98 -0.05
C ALA A 16 7.67 -5.91 1.18
N ALA A 17 8.31 -7.08 1.06
CA ALA A 17 8.46 -8.02 2.17
C ALA A 17 9.37 -7.45 3.27
N ILE A 18 10.47 -6.80 2.89
CA ILE A 18 11.41 -6.19 3.84
C ILE A 18 10.75 -5.04 4.59
N ARG A 19 9.98 -4.18 3.89
CA ARG A 19 9.23 -3.09 4.54
C ARG A 19 8.27 -3.61 5.62
N LYS A 20 7.46 -4.62 5.27
CA LYS A 20 6.55 -5.25 6.23
C LYS A 20 7.30 -5.84 7.43
N GLY A 21 8.44 -6.48 7.19
CA GLY A 21 9.28 -7.03 8.26
C GLY A 21 9.78 -5.96 9.23
N ILE A 22 10.33 -4.86 8.73
CA ILE A 22 10.87 -3.77 9.56
C ILE A 22 9.75 -3.10 10.37
N TYR A 23 8.64 -2.75 9.72
CA TYR A 23 7.56 -2.04 10.39
C TYR A 23 6.83 -2.93 11.42
N SER A 24 6.56 -4.18 11.07
CA SER A 24 5.89 -5.11 12.00
C SER A 24 6.77 -5.42 13.21
N THR A 25 8.06 -5.69 13.01
CA THR A 25 8.99 -5.96 14.12
C THR A 25 9.11 -4.76 15.06
N TYR A 26 9.20 -3.55 14.51
CA TYR A 26 9.29 -2.33 15.33
C TYR A 26 8.02 -2.10 16.17
N VAL A 27 6.84 -2.21 15.55
CA VAL A 27 5.56 -2.06 16.27
C VAL A 27 5.41 -3.15 17.33
N PHE A 28 5.76 -4.39 17.01
CA PHE A 28 5.69 -5.50 17.96
C PHE A 28 6.61 -5.29 19.17
N ALA A 29 7.84 -4.82 18.95
CA ALA A 29 8.76 -4.47 20.03
C ALA A 29 8.21 -3.35 20.92
N LEU A 30 7.62 -2.31 20.34
CA LEU A 30 6.97 -1.23 21.09
C LEU A 30 5.81 -1.72 21.95
N VAL A 31 4.95 -2.59 21.40
CA VAL A 31 3.80 -3.13 22.14
C VAL A 31 4.26 -4.01 23.30
N LEU A 32 5.26 -4.88 23.09
CA LEU A 32 5.79 -5.72 24.15
C LEU A 32 6.42 -4.90 25.27
N VAL A 33 7.33 -3.98 24.93
CA VAL A 33 8.05 -3.17 25.91
C VAL A 33 7.10 -2.18 26.61
N GLY A 34 6.18 -1.56 25.88
CA GLY A 34 5.14 -0.70 26.43
C GLY A 34 4.17 -1.46 27.34
N GLY A 35 3.81 -2.70 26.99
CA GLY A 35 3.02 -3.58 27.85
C GLY A 35 3.72 -3.89 29.17
N VAL A 36 5.02 -4.18 29.12
CA VAL A 36 5.84 -4.37 30.33
C VAL A 36 5.92 -3.08 31.15
N GLN A 37 6.04 -1.91 30.50
CA GLN A 37 6.01 -0.62 31.19
C GLN A 37 4.72 -0.41 31.99
N VAL A 38 3.56 -0.78 31.43
CA VAL A 38 2.29 -0.68 32.14
C VAL A 38 2.28 -1.55 33.40
N ALA A 39 2.88 -2.75 33.36
CA ALA A 39 2.98 -3.61 34.53
C ALA A 39 3.83 -2.97 35.65
N PHE A 40 4.92 -2.29 35.29
CA PHE A 40 5.81 -1.59 36.24
C PHE A 40 5.38 -0.16 36.57
N ALA A 41 4.29 0.33 35.98
CA ALA A 41 3.71 1.64 36.34
C ALA A 41 3.02 1.60 37.71
N ASN A 42 2.82 0.40 38.29
CA ASN A 42 2.31 0.25 39.64
C ASN A 42 3.41 0.66 40.66
N PRO A 43 3.20 1.71 41.47
CA PRO A 43 4.17 2.16 42.48
C PRO A 43 4.47 1.11 43.55
N ASP A 44 3.57 0.15 43.79
CA ASP A 44 3.74 -0.90 44.81
C ASP A 44 4.81 -1.94 44.43
N LEU A 45 5.22 -1.99 43.15
CA LEU A 45 6.19 -2.96 42.63
C LEU A 45 7.64 -2.46 42.62
N GLY A 46 7.92 -1.35 43.31
CA GLY A 46 9.28 -0.79 43.43
C GLY A 46 9.69 0.15 42.28
N GLY A 47 8.71 0.57 41.46
CA GLY A 47 8.93 1.52 40.36
C GLY A 47 9.56 0.88 39.11
N GLN A 48 9.72 1.72 38.08
CA GLN A 48 10.19 1.26 36.78
C GLN A 48 11.70 0.99 36.79
N PRO A 49 12.17 -0.21 36.40
CA PRO A 49 13.60 -0.51 36.37
C PRO A 49 14.31 0.26 35.24
N THR A 50 15.55 0.69 35.51
CA THR A 50 16.33 1.55 34.58
C THR A 50 16.49 0.96 33.19
N TRP A 51 16.68 -0.36 33.07
CA TRP A 51 16.83 -1.02 31.78
C TRP A 51 15.59 -0.83 30.89
N LEU A 52 14.40 -0.79 31.49
CA LEU A 52 13.14 -0.64 30.77
C LEU A 52 13.00 0.79 30.25
N THR A 53 13.34 1.78 31.09
CA THR A 53 13.36 3.20 30.72
C THR A 53 14.34 3.48 29.58
N VAL A 54 15.55 2.92 29.64
CA VAL A 54 16.55 3.06 28.55
C VAL A 54 16.03 2.41 27.27
N THR A 55 15.45 1.20 27.36
CA THR A 55 14.89 0.50 26.20
C THR A 55 13.79 1.31 25.51
N LEU A 56 12.85 1.87 26.28
CA LEU A 56 11.81 2.75 25.75
C LEU A 56 12.37 3.99 25.08
N SER A 57 13.40 4.60 25.67
CA SER A 57 14.05 5.79 25.10
C SER A 57 14.71 5.48 23.75
N VAL A 58 15.37 4.33 23.63
CA VAL A 58 15.95 3.86 22.37
C VAL A 58 14.87 3.58 21.33
N LEU A 59 13.80 2.88 21.72
CA LEU A 59 12.68 2.61 20.81
C LEU A 59 12.02 3.91 20.34
N ALA A 60 11.82 4.88 21.23
CA ALA A 60 11.28 6.19 20.88
C ALA A 60 12.18 6.94 19.90
N TYR A 61 13.51 6.94 20.12
CA TYR A 61 14.47 7.55 19.21
C TYR A 61 14.44 6.91 17.82
N LEU A 62 14.37 5.58 17.74
CA LEU A 62 14.26 4.85 16.47
C LEU A 62 12.91 5.05 15.75
N GLY A 63 11.88 5.53 16.46
CA GLY A 63 10.59 5.82 15.86
C GLY A 63 10.63 6.91 14.80
N VAL A 64 11.51 7.90 14.98
CA VAL A 64 11.68 9.01 14.02
C VAL A 64 12.14 8.50 12.64
N PRO A 65 13.28 7.79 12.51
CA PRO A 65 13.71 7.27 11.21
C PRO A 65 12.77 6.19 10.65
N ILE A 66 12.19 5.32 11.49
CA ILE A 66 11.30 4.24 11.02
C ILE A 66 9.97 4.81 10.51
N GLY A 67 9.40 5.79 11.21
CA GLY A 67 8.19 6.50 10.79
C GLY A 67 8.43 7.31 9.51
N GLY A 68 9.57 8.00 9.41
CA GLY A 68 9.98 8.71 8.20
C GLY A 68 10.12 7.77 6.99
N LEU A 69 10.73 6.60 7.20
CA LEU A 69 10.81 5.56 6.18
C LEU A 69 9.43 5.01 5.82
N ALA A 70 8.52 4.81 6.78
CA ALA A 70 7.16 4.35 6.49
C ALA A 70 6.37 5.36 5.67
N LEU A 71 6.47 6.66 6.00
CA LEU A 71 5.87 7.74 5.23
C LEU A 71 6.42 7.79 3.80
N ALA A 72 7.75 7.74 3.65
CA ALA A 72 8.42 7.79 2.35
C ALA A 72 8.13 6.57 1.47
N ASN A 73 7.82 5.40 2.05
CA ASN A 73 7.49 4.19 1.30
C ASN A 73 5.98 3.95 1.14
N THR A 74 5.14 4.85 1.64
CA THR A 74 3.69 4.81 1.37
C THR A 74 3.48 5.35 -0.04
N ALA A 75 3.10 4.48 -0.97
CA ALA A 75 2.73 4.90 -2.31
C ALA A 75 1.56 5.88 -2.18
N ASN A 76 1.72 7.11 -2.68
CA ASN A 76 0.61 8.01 -2.95
C ASN A 76 -0.25 7.34 -4.01
N VAL A 77 -1.23 6.55 -3.57
CA VAL A 77 -2.34 6.16 -4.43
C VAL A 77 -3.17 7.44 -4.58
N THR A 78 -2.79 8.30 -5.52
CA THR A 78 -3.73 9.29 -6.04
C THR A 78 -4.97 8.48 -6.41
N PRO A 79 -6.15 8.73 -5.81
CA PRO A 79 -7.36 8.00 -6.14
C PRO A 79 -7.62 8.22 -7.62
N THR A 80 -7.16 7.26 -8.41
CA THR A 80 -7.34 7.21 -9.84
C THR A 80 -8.73 6.65 -9.99
N ASN A 81 -9.72 7.52 -9.88
CA ASN A 81 -11.07 7.32 -10.42
C ASN A 81 -10.99 7.23 -11.95
N THR A 82 -10.13 6.34 -12.49
CA THR A 82 -9.83 6.24 -13.92
C THR A 82 -9.84 4.78 -14.38
N THR A 83 -10.79 4.01 -13.84
CA THR A 83 -11.31 2.80 -14.46
C THR A 83 -12.76 2.76 -13.98
N THR A 84 -13.72 3.41 -14.63
CA THR A 84 -14.61 2.77 -15.61
C THR A 84 -15.51 3.84 -16.28
N LEU A 85 -14.95 4.91 -16.87
CA LEU A 85 -15.78 5.91 -17.60
C LEU A 85 -15.21 6.42 -18.93
N ASN A 86 -14.04 5.97 -19.39
CA ASN A 86 -13.46 6.50 -20.65
C ASN A 86 -13.04 5.44 -21.69
N GLN A 87 -13.50 4.19 -21.57
CA GLN A 87 -13.42 3.22 -22.68
C GLN A 87 -14.62 3.29 -23.62
N THR A 88 -15.56 4.22 -23.40
CA THR A 88 -16.79 4.35 -24.20
C THR A 88 -16.71 5.44 -25.28
N ILE A 89 -15.64 6.25 -25.36
CA ILE A 89 -15.65 7.48 -26.18
C ILE A 89 -14.68 7.46 -27.38
N TYR A 90 -13.67 6.58 -27.42
CA TYR A 90 -12.85 6.43 -28.61
C TYR A 90 -12.78 4.97 -29.05
N PRO A 91 -13.34 4.61 -30.22
CA PRO A 91 -13.10 3.29 -30.77
C PRO A 91 -11.60 3.12 -31.07
N PRO A 92 -11.05 1.90 -30.92
CA PRO A 92 -9.64 1.62 -31.14
C PRO A 92 -9.23 2.05 -32.56
N ALA A 93 -8.04 2.60 -32.70
CA ALA A 93 -7.53 3.12 -33.97
C ALA A 93 -7.68 2.06 -35.08
N GLY A 94 -8.54 2.36 -36.07
CA GLY A 94 -8.91 1.44 -37.15
C GLY A 94 -10.39 1.00 -37.14
N VAL A 95 -11.16 1.32 -36.11
CA VAL A 95 -12.59 1.02 -36.02
C VAL A 95 -13.37 2.32 -36.17
N SER A 96 -13.88 2.63 -37.38
CA SER A 96 -14.77 3.77 -37.58
C SER A 96 -16.13 3.50 -36.95
N ALA A 97 -16.83 4.54 -36.49
CA ALA A 97 -18.19 4.42 -35.95
C ALA A 97 -19.14 3.72 -36.94
N GLU A 98 -18.87 3.85 -38.23
CA GLU A 98 -19.58 3.19 -39.33
C GLU A 98 -19.40 1.66 -39.31
N SER A 99 -18.18 1.16 -39.02
CA SER A 99 -17.93 -0.29 -38.93
C SER A 99 -18.69 -0.96 -37.78
N VAL A 100 -18.89 -0.23 -36.67
CA VAL A 100 -19.66 -0.70 -35.51
C VAL A 100 -21.16 -0.71 -35.84
N ALA A 101 -21.64 0.33 -36.53
CA ALA A 101 -23.03 0.40 -36.99
C ALA A 101 -23.36 -0.71 -38.00
N GLU A 102 -22.45 -1.01 -38.91
CA GLU A 102 -22.63 -2.07 -39.91
C GLU A 102 -22.62 -3.47 -39.29
N SER A 103 -21.72 -3.70 -38.34
CA SER A 103 -21.68 -4.94 -37.55
C SER A 103 -22.98 -5.15 -36.74
N ALA A 104 -23.50 -4.07 -36.13
CA ALA A 104 -24.77 -4.13 -35.41
C ALA A 104 -25.96 -4.42 -36.33
N ARG A 105 -26.01 -3.84 -37.54
CA ARG A 105 -27.04 -4.13 -38.53
C ARG A 105 -27.01 -5.58 -39.01
N HIS A 106 -25.81 -6.13 -39.25
CA HIS A 106 -25.65 -7.53 -39.62
C HIS A 106 -26.08 -8.49 -38.50
N ALA A 107 -25.76 -8.18 -37.24
CA ALA A 107 -26.18 -8.99 -36.09
C ALA A 107 -27.70 -8.98 -35.90
N ILE A 108 -28.36 -7.83 -36.10
CA ILE A 108 -29.82 -7.71 -36.00
C ILE A 108 -30.52 -8.48 -37.12
N ASN A 109 -30.03 -8.40 -38.36
CA ASN A 109 -30.59 -9.15 -39.47
C ASN A 109 -30.39 -10.67 -39.34
N GLN A 110 -29.33 -11.11 -38.66
CA GLN A 110 -29.16 -12.52 -38.31
C GLN A 110 -30.11 -12.98 -37.19
N GLN A 111 -30.52 -12.09 -36.29
CA GLN A 111 -31.49 -12.43 -35.24
C GLN A 111 -32.95 -12.37 -35.70
N LEU A 112 -33.28 -11.60 -36.74
CA LEU A 112 -34.64 -11.50 -37.29
C LEU A 112 -34.90 -12.46 -38.47
N GLY A 113 -33.90 -13.23 -38.88
CA GLY A 113 -34.01 -14.25 -39.92
C GLY A 113 -34.22 -15.66 -39.34
N ASP A 114 -35.35 -15.88 -38.68
CA ASP A 114 -36.06 -17.16 -38.51
C ASP A 114 -37.55 -16.89 -38.28
#